data_AF-A0A2M7L6X6-F1
#
_entry.id   AF-A0A2M7L6X6-F1
#
_cell.length_a   1.000
_cell.length_b   1.000
_cell.length_c   1.000
_cell.angle_alpha   90.00
_cell.angle_beta   90.00
_cell.angle_gamma   90.00
#
_symmetry.space_group_name_H-M   'P 1'
#
loop_
_entity.id
_entity.type
_entity.pdbx_description
1 polymer ?
#
loop_
_entity_poly.entity_id
_entity_poly.type
_entity_poly.pdbx_seq_one_letter_code
_entity_poly.pdbx_strand_id
1 'polypeptide(L)'
;MIGKIVDFGRIATARLRAWLFRGLGCSGLHKGLVGAGVRIDYPHGVRIGGRTQLEADVWLKLVSQEARLRIGAYSFIGRGVEIDVSEQVTIGDHVLIAPGVFI
;
A
#
# COMPACT_ATOMS: atom_id res chain seq x y z
N MET A 1 -27.13 -12.38 2.73
CA MET A 1 -27.27 -10.94 2.41
C MET A 1 -26.31 -10.08 3.23
N ILE A 2 -26.20 -10.33 4.55
CA ILE A 2 -25.32 -9.61 5.49
C ILE A 2 -23.84 -9.61 5.07
N GLY A 3 -23.26 -10.75 4.70
CA GLY A 3 -21.84 -10.83 4.31
C GLY A 3 -21.45 -9.93 3.14
N LYS A 4 -22.31 -9.82 2.12
CA LYS A 4 -22.07 -8.94 0.96
C LYS A 4 -22.02 -7.45 1.34
N ILE A 5 -22.81 -7.05 2.33
CA ILE A 5 -22.85 -5.66 2.82
C ILE A 5 -21.56 -5.33 3.60
N VAL A 6 -21.11 -6.25 4.46
CA VAL A 6 -19.86 -6.11 5.20
C VAL A 6 -18.67 -6.04 4.25
N ASP A 7 -18.63 -6.90 3.24
CA ASP A 7 -17.58 -6.89 2.22
C ASP A 7 -17.58 -5.59 1.41
N PHE A 8 -18.75 -5.08 1.05
CA PHE A 8 -18.88 -3.79 0.37
C PHE A 8 -18.32 -2.64 1.21
N GLY A 9 -18.70 -2.56 2.49
CA GLY A 9 -18.19 -1.53 3.41
C GLY A 9 -16.67 -1.61 3.58
N ARG A 10 -16.12 -2.82 3.70
CA ARG A 10 -14.67 -3.04 3.75
C ARG A 10 -13.97 -2.56 2.47
N ILE A 11 -14.48 -2.90 1.30
CA ILE A 11 -13.91 -2.47 0.02
C ILE A 11 -14.00 -0.95 -0.15
N ALA A 12 -15.15 -0.35 0.17
CA ALA A 12 -15.36 1.08 0.07
C ALA A 12 -14.38 1.86 0.97
N THR A 13 -14.23 1.46 2.22
CA THR A 13 -13.27 2.09 3.15
C THR A 13 -11.83 1.88 2.70
N ALA A 14 -11.47 0.71 2.17
CA ALA A 14 -10.14 0.47 1.64
C ALA A 14 -9.80 1.33 0.41
N ARG A 15 -10.79 1.55 -0.46
CA ARG A 15 -10.65 2.46 -1.61
C ARG A 15 -10.58 3.93 -1.18
N LEU A 16 -11.32 4.32 -0.15
CA LEU A 16 -11.25 5.67 0.40
C LEU A 16 -9.84 5.96 0.95
N ARG A 17 -9.25 5.02 1.71
CA ARG A 17 -7.85 5.13 2.17
C ARG A 17 -6.87 5.25 1.00
N ALA A 18 -7.03 4.42 -0.03
CA ALA A 18 -6.20 4.50 -1.23
C ALA A 18 -6.30 5.88 -1.90
N TRP A 19 -7.52 6.45 -1.99
CA TRP A 19 -7.73 7.80 -2.51
C TRP A 19 -7.09 8.87 -1.62
N LEU A 20 -7.20 8.76 -0.30
CA LEU A 20 -6.57 9.69 0.65
C LEU A 20 -5.05 9.72 0.48
N PHE A 21 -4.39 8.56 0.44
CA PHE A 21 -2.93 8.50 0.24
C PHE A 21 -2.49 9.09 -1.10
N ARG A 22 -3.31 8.94 -2.15
CA ARG A 22 -3.07 9.62 -3.43
C ARG A 22 -3.16 11.14 -3.29
N GLY A 23 -4.14 11.64 -2.55
CA GLY A 23 -4.27 13.06 -2.23
C GLY A 23 -3.08 13.61 -1.42
N LEU A 24 -2.45 12.77 -0.59
CA LEU A 24 -1.24 13.11 0.18
C LEU A 24 0.08 13.01 -0.61
N GLY A 25 0.03 12.62 -1.89
CA GLY A 25 1.20 12.59 -2.78
C GLY A 25 1.63 11.19 -3.24
N CYS A 26 1.07 10.11 -2.70
CA CYS A 26 1.36 8.76 -3.19
C CYS A 26 0.91 8.62 -4.65
N SER A 27 1.85 8.37 -5.55
CA SER A 27 1.52 8.21 -6.97
C SER A 27 0.99 6.80 -7.25
N GLY A 28 0.02 6.70 -8.17
CA GLY A 28 -0.59 5.42 -8.56
C GLY A 28 -1.79 5.01 -7.69
N LEU A 29 -1.85 3.76 -7.19
CA LEU A 29 -2.96 3.14 -6.44
C LEU A 29 -4.32 3.08 -7.16
N HIS A 30 -4.35 3.21 -8.49
CA HIS A 30 -5.61 3.14 -9.24
C HIS A 30 -6.29 1.78 -9.07
N LYS A 31 -7.52 1.79 -8.54
CA LYS A 31 -8.28 0.56 -8.19
C LYS A 31 -7.56 -0.34 -7.17
N GLY A 32 -6.57 0.19 -6.44
CA GLY A 32 -5.90 -0.51 -5.34
C GLY A 32 -6.78 -0.55 -4.09
N LEU A 33 -6.37 -1.39 -3.14
CA LEU A 33 -7.02 -1.53 -1.83
C LEU A 33 -5.98 -1.28 -0.74
N VAL A 34 -6.35 -0.45 0.23
CA VAL A 34 -5.49 -0.14 1.38
C VAL A 34 -6.18 -0.53 2.68
N GLY A 35 -5.57 -1.48 3.39
CA GLY A 35 -6.05 -2.02 4.66
C GLY A 35 -6.14 -0.97 5.77
N ALA A 36 -6.78 -1.35 6.87
CA ALA A 36 -6.77 -0.54 8.09
C ALA A 36 -5.35 -0.53 8.68
N GLY A 37 -4.95 0.57 9.33
CA GLY A 37 -3.65 0.66 9.99
C GLY A 37 -2.44 0.81 9.05
N VAL A 38 -2.64 0.85 7.73
CA VAL A 38 -1.54 1.09 6.78
C VAL A 38 -0.94 2.47 7.03
N ARG A 39 0.38 2.51 7.11
CA ARG A 39 1.20 3.72 7.31
C ARG A 39 2.13 3.91 6.12
N ILE A 40 2.22 5.15 5.64
CA ILE A 40 3.13 5.52 4.55
C ILE A 40 3.82 6.81 4.97
N ASP A 41 5.12 6.71 5.23
CA ASP A 41 5.95 7.88 5.49
C ASP A 41 6.31 8.54 4.15
N TYR A 42 6.35 9.88 4.16
CA TYR A 42 6.61 10.71 2.99
C TYR A 42 5.89 10.22 1.72
N PRO A 43 4.53 10.25 1.65
CA PRO A 43 3.78 9.62 0.55
C PRO A 43 4.19 10.08 -0.85
N HIS A 44 4.68 11.32 -1.01
CA HIS A 44 5.21 11.84 -2.27
C HIS A 44 6.43 11.09 -2.80
N GLY A 45 7.18 10.38 -1.95
CA GLY A 45 8.29 9.50 -2.31
C GLY A 45 7.85 8.08 -2.71
N VAL A 46 6.55 7.78 -2.67
CA VAL A 46 6.01 6.43 -2.89
C VAL A 46 5.20 6.35 -4.18
N ARG A 47 5.49 5.31 -4.99
CA ARG A 47 4.73 4.94 -6.18
C ARG A 47 4.23 3.52 -6.06
N ILE A 48 2.92 3.33 -6.13
CA ILE A 48 2.31 1.99 -6.05
C ILE A 48 1.48 1.75 -7.31
N GLY A 49 1.71 0.64 -7.99
CA GLY A 49 1.00 0.27 -9.20
C GLY A 49 -0.51 0.12 -9.00
N GLY A 50 -1.24 0.14 -10.11
CA GLY A 50 -2.68 -0.08 -10.09
C GLY A 50 -3.04 -1.48 -9.61
N ARG A 51 -4.22 -1.62 -9.00
CA ARG A 51 -4.77 -2.89 -8.50
C ARG A 51 -3.88 -3.63 -7.50
N THR A 52 -2.95 -2.92 -6.86
CA THR A 52 -2.15 -3.43 -5.74
C THR A 52 -2.99 -3.43 -4.46
N GLN A 53 -2.79 -4.44 -3.62
CA GLN A 53 -3.41 -4.55 -2.30
C GLN A 53 -2.34 -4.41 -1.22
N LEU A 54 -2.53 -3.42 -0.35
CA LEU A 54 -1.83 -3.33 0.93
C LEU A 54 -2.80 -3.86 2.00
N GLU A 55 -2.45 -4.96 2.65
CA GLU A 55 -3.27 -5.48 3.75
C GLU A 55 -3.12 -4.64 5.02
N ALA A 56 -3.81 -5.04 6.08
CA ALA A 56 -3.80 -4.29 7.33
C ALA A 56 -2.37 -4.15 7.89
N ASP A 57 -2.12 -3.02 8.54
CA ASP A 57 -0.91 -2.76 9.32
C ASP A 57 0.42 -2.78 8.53
N VAL A 58 0.36 -2.72 7.19
CA VAL A 58 1.55 -2.52 6.34
C VAL A 58 2.17 -1.15 6.65
N TRP A 59 3.49 -1.11 6.82
CA TRP A 59 4.24 0.13 6.99
C TRP A 59 5.26 0.31 5.88
N LEU A 60 5.07 1.36 5.09
CA LEU A 60 6.04 1.82 4.10
C LEU A 60 6.82 2.97 4.72
N LYS A 61 8.01 2.67 5.27
CA LYS A 61 8.79 3.60 6.09
C LYS A 61 9.96 4.15 5.29
N LEU A 62 9.76 5.33 4.73
CA LEU A 62 10.82 6.09 4.09
C LEU A 62 11.57 6.87 5.17
N VAL A 63 12.89 6.70 5.28
CA VAL A 63 13.66 7.35 6.35
C VAL A 63 13.85 8.85 6.11
N SER A 64 13.68 9.33 4.88
CA SER A 64 13.78 10.75 4.50
C SER A 64 12.87 11.11 3.31
N GLN A 65 12.77 12.41 3.01
CA GLN A 65 11.99 12.92 1.87
C GLN A 65 12.63 12.62 0.51
N GLU A 66 13.90 12.23 0.49
CA GLU A 66 14.67 11.86 -0.71
C GLU A 66 14.52 10.38 -1.04
N ALA A 67 14.18 9.54 -0.07
CA ALA A 67 13.97 8.12 -0.26
C ALA A 67 12.84 7.81 -1.25
N ARG A 68 12.97 6.73 -2.02
CA ARG A 68 12.01 6.36 -3.08
C ARG A 68 11.59 4.91 -2.97
N LEU A 69 10.27 4.67 -2.85
CA LEU A 69 9.69 3.34 -2.91
C LEU A 69 8.84 3.18 -4.16
N ARG A 70 9.11 2.13 -4.94
CA ARG A 70 8.25 1.71 -6.04
C ARG A 70 7.73 0.30 -5.80
N ILE A 71 6.41 0.14 -5.81
CA ILE A 71 5.74 -1.16 -5.84
C ILE A 71 5.00 -1.28 -7.17
N GLY A 72 5.22 -2.37 -7.90
CA GLY A 72 4.55 -2.65 -9.16
C GLY A 72 3.04 -2.84 -9.05
N ALA A 73 2.39 -2.96 -10.20
CA ALA A 73 0.96 -3.22 -10.33
C ALA A 73 0.63 -4.69 -10.06
N TYR A 74 -0.62 -4.95 -9.69
CA TYR A 74 -1.12 -6.31 -9.38
C TYR A 74 -0.34 -7.03 -8.29
N SER A 75 0.33 -6.28 -7.41
CA SER A 75 1.09 -6.84 -6.30
C SER A 75 0.22 -6.94 -5.03
N PHE A 76 0.62 -7.83 -4.12
CA PHE A 76 -0.06 -8.08 -2.86
C PHE A 76 0.95 -7.98 -1.72
N ILE A 77 0.72 -7.04 -0.81
CA ILE A 77 1.57 -6.78 0.35
C ILE A 77 0.82 -7.26 1.58
N GLY A 78 1.24 -8.40 2.12
CA GLY A 78 0.56 -9.09 3.22
C GLY A 78 0.53 -8.27 4.51
N ARG A 79 -0.38 -8.66 5.41
CA ARG A 79 -0.59 -7.98 6.68
C ARG A 79 0.72 -7.80 7.46
N GLY A 80 0.92 -6.60 8.02
CA GLY A 80 2.03 -6.32 8.92
C GLY A 80 3.40 -6.36 8.26
N VAL A 81 3.46 -6.32 6.92
CA VAL A 81 4.74 -6.13 6.21
C VAL A 81 5.29 -4.74 6.51
N GLU A 82 6.59 -4.67 6.79
CA GLU A 82 7.33 -3.44 6.96
C GLU A 82 8.41 -3.36 5.87
N ILE A 83 8.52 -2.21 5.23
CA ILE A 83 9.54 -1.93 4.21
C ILE A 83 10.26 -0.65 4.61
N ASP A 84 11.50 -0.80 5.05
CA ASP A 84 12.37 0.29 5.48
C ASP A 84 13.22 0.76 4.29
N VAL A 85 13.05 2.00 3.87
CA VAL A 85 13.70 2.54 2.67
C VAL A 85 14.66 3.66 3.05
N SER A 86 15.96 3.34 3.02
CA SER A 86 17.03 4.32 3.24
C SER A 86 17.24 5.24 2.03
N GLU A 87 17.34 4.66 0.84
CA GLU A 87 17.56 5.38 -0.42
C GLU A 87 16.50 4.98 -1.46
N GLN A 88 16.50 3.71 -1.86
CA GLN A 88 15.58 3.22 -2.88
C GLN A 88 15.25 1.73 -2.72
N VAL A 89 13.95 1.40 -2.85
CA VAL A 89 13.48 0.02 -3.00
C VAL A 89 12.53 -0.06 -4.19
N THR A 90 12.70 -1.10 -5.01
CA THR A 90 11.79 -1.41 -6.13
C THR A 90 11.30 -2.84 -6.05
N ILE A 91 9.98 -2.99 -5.94
CA ILE A 91 9.25 -4.25 -6.05
C ILE A 91 8.58 -4.28 -7.43
N GLY A 92 8.75 -5.38 -8.15
CA GLY A 92 8.17 -5.58 -9.49
C GLY A 92 6.65 -5.69 -9.52
N ASP A 93 6.11 -5.88 -10.72
CA ASP A 93 4.70 -6.17 -10.94
C ASP A 93 4.38 -7.63 -10.57
N HIS A 94 3.14 -7.92 -10.17
CA HIS A 94 2.66 -9.27 -9.84
C HIS A 94 3.44 -9.97 -8.70
N VAL A 95 3.97 -9.19 -7.75
CA VAL A 95 4.70 -9.72 -6.61
C VAL A 95 3.75 -9.95 -5.44
N LEU A 96 3.90 -11.09 -4.77
CA LEU A 96 3.30 -11.34 -3.46
C LEU A 96 4.39 -11.27 -2.39
N ILE A 97 4.18 -10.45 -1.37
CA ILE A 97 4.98 -10.42 -0.15
C ILE A 97 4.14 -10.99 0.97
N ALA A 98 4.63 -12.05 1.61
CA ALA A 98 3.92 -12.75 2.66
C ALA A 98 3.71 -11.86 3.91
N PRO A 99 2.67 -12.12 4.72
CA PRO A 99 2.45 -11.38 5.97
C PRO A 99 3.66 -11.42 6.91
N GLY A 100 3.92 -10.30 7.59
CA GLY A 100 4.99 -10.17 8.59
C GLY A 100 6.42 -10.17 8.05
N VAL A 101 6.60 -10.08 6.72
CA VAL A 101 7.94 -9.91 6.13
C VAL A 101 8.47 -8.50 6.41
N PHE A 102 9.75 -8.42 6.74
CA PHE A 102 10.52 -7.18 6.85
C PHE A 102 11.52 -7.10 5.69
N ILE A 103 11.54 -5.96 4.98
CA ILE A 103 12.46 -5.66 3.87
C ILE A 103 13.27 -4.42 4.23
#